data_AF-A0A438C263-F1
#
_entry.id   AF-A0A438C263-F1
#
_cell.length_a   1.000
_cell.length_b   1.000
_cell.length_c   1.000
_cell.angle_alpha   90.00
_cell.angle_beta   90.00
_cell.angle_gamma   90.00
#
_symmetry.space_group_name_H-M   'P 1'
#
loop_
_entity.id
_entity.type
_entity.pdbx_description
1 polymer ?
#
loop_
_entity_poly.entity_id
_entity_poly.type
_entity_poly.pdbx_seq_one_letter_code
_entity_poly.pdbx_strand_id
1 'polypeptide(L)'
;MWNFLYPTIMSCQLVRASAGMCDEVHSPRFDSCCWLNALRLSSASCGGCGQHPEVSDEAAKDIRSLVAERYGSNLASDGVRKYFKKVKNAQEAHEAIRPTDIRRLPSMLAGVLDEDSLKLYTLIWSRTMACQMEPATIDQIQVDIGNANESVVFRSTCSGVEFFGYQAVYKDVEAKAIRVDENEGNERGEVFKALSSLKAGDPLYLSLLELEQHHTLPPSRYSEGALVKKLEELGIGRPSTYAITMKVLQDRNYVTVKNRVLYPEFRGRMVSAFLSHHFSEVTDYSFTADMETELDNVSAGLTEWKGLLKDYWTRFSMYCNRVSNVHIHQVEKMLEKKFGDFLFSFLPDKSRTCPS
;
A
#
# COMPACT_ATOMS: atom_id res chain seq x y z
N MET A 1 -31.85 9.29 17.34
CA MET A 1 -30.45 8.89 17.58
C MET A 1 -30.27 7.36 17.68
N TRP A 2 -31.15 6.57 17.04
CA TRP A 2 -31.14 5.09 17.06
C TRP A 2 -31.03 4.45 15.65
N ASN A 3 -30.67 5.23 14.62
CA ASN A 3 -30.45 4.74 13.24
C ASN A 3 -28.97 4.64 12.84
N PHE A 4 -28.03 4.82 13.78
CA PHE A 4 -26.60 4.96 13.46
C PHE A 4 -25.74 3.69 13.62
N LEU A 5 -26.29 2.59 14.15
CA LEU A 5 -25.49 1.40 14.49
C LEU A 5 -26.07 0.04 14.04
N TYR A 6 -27.23 0.02 13.36
CA TYR A 6 -27.94 -1.24 13.11
C TYR A 6 -27.69 -1.99 11.78
N PRO A 7 -27.15 -1.44 10.66
CA PRO A 7 -27.00 -2.26 9.45
C PRO A 7 -25.65 -2.98 9.30
N THR A 8 -24.63 -2.70 10.12
CA THR A 8 -23.26 -3.19 9.83
C THR A 8 -22.92 -4.56 10.43
N ILE A 9 -23.78 -5.14 11.29
CA ILE A 9 -23.48 -6.40 12.00
C ILE A 9 -24.43 -7.56 11.59
N MET A 10 -25.56 -7.30 10.92
CA MET A 10 -26.53 -8.37 10.56
C MET A 10 -26.62 -8.76 9.08
N SER A 11 -25.70 -8.30 8.21
CA SER A 11 -25.75 -8.64 6.77
C SER A 11 -24.79 -9.77 6.34
N CYS A 12 -24.09 -10.41 7.27
CA CYS A 12 -23.34 -11.64 7.01
C CYS A 12 -23.98 -12.80 7.77
N GLN A 13 -24.46 -13.80 7.03
CA GLN A 13 -25.10 -15.07 7.48
C GLN A 13 -26.62 -15.05 7.69
N LEU A 14 -27.42 -14.93 6.62
CA LEU A 14 -28.69 -15.68 6.48
C LEU A 14 -29.32 -15.46 5.09
N VAL A 15 -28.72 -16.00 4.02
CA VAL A 15 -29.47 -16.29 2.77
C VAL A 15 -28.94 -17.59 2.16
N ARG A 16 -29.57 -18.71 2.52
CA ARG A 16 -29.61 -19.92 1.69
C ARG A 16 -30.91 -20.68 1.98
N ALA A 17 -31.97 -20.33 1.25
CA ALA A 17 -33.04 -21.25 0.84
C ALA A 17 -34.04 -20.50 -0.06
N SER A 18 -34.44 -21.16 -1.16
CA SER A 18 -35.55 -20.85 -2.06
C SER A 18 -35.25 -20.03 -3.33
N ALA A 19 -34.93 -20.80 -4.39
CA ALA A 19 -35.46 -20.74 -5.75
C ALA A 19 -35.96 -19.41 -6.37
N GLY A 20 -35.31 -19.04 -7.48
CA GLY A 20 -35.96 -18.62 -8.72
C GLY A 20 -36.57 -17.22 -8.80
N MET A 21 -35.83 -16.28 -9.39
CA MET A 21 -36.31 -15.42 -10.48
C MET A 21 -35.14 -14.61 -11.06
N CYS A 22 -35.05 -14.55 -12.38
CA CYS A 22 -34.24 -13.60 -13.12
C CYS A 22 -34.65 -12.17 -12.79
N ASP A 23 -33.69 -11.24 -12.69
CA ASP A 23 -33.85 -9.88 -13.21
C ASP A 23 -32.49 -9.15 -13.28
N GLU A 24 -32.31 -8.47 -14.41
CA GLU A 24 -31.14 -7.69 -14.81
C GLU A 24 -30.92 -6.48 -13.90
N VAL A 25 -29.68 -6.27 -13.40
CA VAL A 25 -29.27 -4.99 -12.81
C VAL A 25 -27.84 -4.65 -13.23
N HIS A 26 -27.70 -3.41 -13.73
CA HIS A 26 -26.49 -2.78 -14.26
C HIS A 26 -25.20 -2.97 -13.42
N SER A 27 -24.12 -3.29 -14.12
CA SER A 27 -22.74 -3.37 -13.64
C SER A 27 -22.16 -1.97 -13.33
N PRO A 28 -21.64 -1.70 -12.11
CA PRO A 28 -20.79 -0.55 -11.86
C PRO A 28 -19.32 -0.91 -12.11
N ARG A 29 -18.65 -0.06 -12.89
CA ARG A 29 -17.23 -0.17 -13.28
C ARG A 29 -16.31 -0.38 -12.07
N PHE A 30 -15.46 -1.39 -12.17
CA PHE A 30 -14.41 -1.72 -11.22
C PHE A 30 -13.15 -0.92 -11.60
N ASP A 31 -12.76 0.08 -10.80
CA ASP A 31 -11.52 0.83 -11.04
C ASP A 31 -10.30 -0.03 -10.64
N SER A 32 -9.76 -0.77 -11.61
CA SER A 32 -8.58 -1.65 -11.45
C SER A 32 -7.30 -0.88 -11.11
N CYS A 33 -7.29 0.44 -11.32
CA CYS A 33 -6.17 1.35 -11.06
C CYS A 33 -5.70 1.40 -9.59
N CYS A 34 -6.56 1.10 -8.62
CA CYS A 34 -6.21 1.21 -7.20
C CYS A 34 -5.31 0.05 -6.70
N TRP A 35 -5.51 -1.17 -7.24
CA TRP A 35 -4.64 -2.33 -6.95
C TRP A 35 -3.24 -2.18 -7.58
N LEU A 36 -3.15 -1.52 -8.75
CA LEU A 36 -1.90 -1.27 -9.46
C LEU A 36 -0.88 -0.47 -8.62
N ASN A 37 -1.32 0.43 -7.75
CA ASN A 37 -0.43 1.24 -6.91
C ASN A 37 0.05 0.55 -5.63
N ALA A 38 -0.74 -0.35 -5.04
CA ALA A 38 -0.33 -1.14 -3.88
C ALA A 38 0.82 -2.11 -4.25
N LEU A 39 0.77 -2.67 -5.47
CA LEU A 39 1.83 -3.52 -6.02
C LEU A 39 3.06 -2.73 -6.50
N ARG A 40 2.90 -1.48 -6.97
CA ARG A 40 4.02 -0.60 -7.37
C ARG A 40 4.88 -0.10 -6.21
N LEU A 41 4.31 0.16 -5.03
CA LEU A 41 5.07 0.66 -3.87
C LEU A 41 6.09 -0.35 -3.29
N SER A 42 6.12 -1.57 -3.81
CA SER A 42 7.12 -2.60 -3.49
C SER A 42 8.39 -2.53 -4.36
N SER A 43 8.44 -1.73 -5.44
CA SER A 43 9.57 -1.73 -6.39
C SER A 43 10.72 -0.79 -6.01
N ALA A 44 10.56 0.04 -4.97
CA ALA A 44 11.64 0.87 -4.42
C ALA A 44 12.16 0.24 -3.12
N SER A 45 13.46 -0.09 -3.07
CA SER A 45 14.17 -0.86 -2.03
C SER A 45 13.95 -2.37 -2.09
N CYS A 46 14.74 -3.03 -2.95
CA CYS A 46 14.89 -4.48 -2.96
C CYS A 46 15.74 -4.91 -1.75
N GLY A 47 15.12 -4.88 -0.56
CA GLY A 47 15.60 -5.51 0.67
C GLY A 47 14.50 -6.31 1.40
N GLY A 48 13.31 -6.41 0.79
CA GLY A 48 12.12 -7.03 1.37
C GLY A 48 11.40 -7.94 0.38
N CYS A 49 12.12 -8.84 -0.29
CA CYS A 49 11.53 -9.81 -1.22
C CYS A 49 10.82 -10.97 -0.47
N GLY A 50 10.06 -10.67 0.59
CA GLY A 50 9.53 -11.66 1.53
C GLY A 50 8.03 -11.53 1.84
N GLN A 51 7.22 -10.99 0.93
CA GLN A 51 5.85 -10.58 1.28
C GLN A 51 4.71 -11.10 0.39
N HIS A 52 4.92 -12.13 -0.45
CA HIS A 52 3.83 -12.66 -1.30
C HIS A 52 3.57 -14.17 -1.10
N PRO A 53 2.33 -14.64 -1.36
CA PRO A 53 1.89 -15.99 -1.01
C PRO A 53 2.63 -17.07 -1.79
N GLU A 54 2.53 -18.31 -1.31
CA GLU A 54 3.16 -19.47 -1.94
C GLU A 54 2.62 -19.70 -3.36
N VAL A 55 3.52 -19.99 -4.29
CA VAL A 55 3.18 -20.46 -5.65
C VAL A 55 3.42 -21.96 -5.66
N SER A 56 2.49 -22.72 -6.24
CA SER A 56 2.63 -24.17 -6.36
C SER A 56 3.92 -24.57 -7.09
N ASP A 57 4.52 -25.71 -6.70
CA ASP A 57 5.77 -26.19 -7.29
C ASP A 57 5.66 -26.45 -8.81
N GLU A 58 4.46 -26.81 -9.29
CA GLU A 58 4.16 -26.96 -10.72
C GLU A 58 4.17 -25.62 -11.43
N ALA A 59 3.41 -24.64 -10.94
CA ALA A 59 3.39 -23.30 -11.53
C ALA A 59 4.76 -22.64 -11.51
N ALA A 60 5.55 -22.82 -10.44
CA ALA A 60 6.89 -22.27 -10.35
C ALA A 60 7.84 -22.86 -11.42
N LYS A 61 7.74 -24.15 -11.72
CA LYS A 61 8.48 -24.79 -12.81
C LYS A 61 8.07 -24.25 -14.18
N ASP A 62 6.77 -24.10 -14.40
CA ASP A 62 6.24 -23.58 -15.66
C ASP A 62 6.68 -22.13 -15.92
N ILE A 63 6.59 -21.27 -14.90
CA ILE A 63 7.07 -19.88 -14.96
C ILE A 63 8.56 -19.88 -15.29
N ARG A 64 9.37 -20.68 -14.58
CA ARG A 64 10.82 -20.73 -14.79
C ARG A 64 11.18 -21.23 -16.20
N SER A 65 10.44 -22.21 -16.71
CA SER A 65 10.61 -22.70 -18.08
C SER A 65 10.33 -21.60 -19.10
N LEU A 66 9.26 -20.82 -18.91
CA LEU A 66 8.94 -19.70 -19.80
C LEU A 66 9.97 -18.57 -19.69
N VAL A 67 10.49 -18.30 -18.49
CA VAL A 67 11.58 -17.33 -18.30
C VAL A 67 12.82 -17.75 -19.09
N ALA A 68 13.24 -19.02 -18.98
CA ALA A 68 14.40 -19.53 -19.70
C ALA A 68 14.21 -19.48 -21.23
N GLU A 69 13.00 -19.79 -21.71
CA GLU A 69 12.64 -19.73 -23.13
C GLU A 69 12.66 -18.30 -23.68
N ARG A 70 12.15 -17.33 -22.92
CA ARG A 70 11.94 -15.96 -23.39
C ARG A 70 13.12 -15.04 -23.16
N TYR A 71 13.78 -15.15 -22.01
CA TYR A 71 14.84 -14.24 -21.58
C TYR A 71 16.22 -14.88 -21.55
N GLY A 72 16.31 -16.21 -21.69
CA GLY A 72 17.54 -16.97 -21.58
C GLY A 72 17.71 -17.65 -20.22
N SER A 73 18.45 -18.75 -20.21
CA SER A 73 18.67 -19.57 -19.01
C SER A 73 19.40 -18.85 -17.89
N ASN A 74 20.17 -17.81 -18.22
CA ASN A 74 20.89 -16.96 -17.27
C ASN A 74 20.00 -15.99 -16.49
N LEU A 75 18.77 -15.73 -16.95
CA LEU A 75 17.79 -14.91 -16.20
C LEU A 75 16.81 -15.77 -15.39
N ALA A 76 16.70 -17.07 -15.70
CA ALA A 76 15.93 -18.00 -14.91
C ALA A 76 16.71 -18.38 -13.65
N SER A 77 16.02 -18.50 -12.52
CA SER A 77 16.71 -18.84 -11.28
C SER A 77 17.22 -20.28 -11.25
N ASP A 78 18.41 -20.50 -10.66
CA ASP A 78 19.03 -21.83 -10.58
C ASP A 78 18.10 -22.86 -9.89
N GLY A 79 17.41 -22.42 -8.84
CA GLY A 79 16.41 -23.19 -8.10
C GLY A 79 15.02 -22.55 -8.16
N VAL A 80 13.99 -23.31 -7.78
CA VAL A 80 12.64 -22.78 -7.56
C VAL A 80 12.66 -21.85 -6.34
N ARG A 81 12.28 -20.59 -6.53
CA ARG A 81 12.20 -19.61 -5.45
C ARG A 81 10.88 -19.78 -4.73
N LYS A 82 10.94 -20.05 -3.42
CA LYS A 82 9.76 -20.11 -2.55
C LYS A 82 9.70 -18.87 -1.68
N TYR A 83 8.55 -18.21 -1.70
CA TYR A 83 8.27 -17.04 -0.88
C TYR A 83 7.27 -17.44 0.19
N PHE A 84 7.73 -17.48 1.43
CA PHE A 84 6.89 -17.82 2.57
C PHE A 84 6.64 -16.58 3.41
N LYS A 85 5.37 -16.23 3.60
CA LYS A 85 4.93 -15.34 4.67
C LYS A 85 4.15 -16.19 5.66
N LYS A 86 4.47 -16.06 6.96
CA LYS A 86 3.72 -16.73 8.02
C LYS A 86 2.33 -16.08 8.10
N VAL A 87 1.35 -16.66 7.43
CA VAL A 87 -0.05 -16.26 7.58
C VAL A 87 -0.53 -16.81 8.93
N LYS A 88 -1.15 -15.96 9.76
CA LYS A 88 -1.65 -16.38 11.08
C LYS A 88 -2.78 -17.42 10.97
N ASN A 89 -3.58 -17.34 9.91
CA ASN A 89 -4.69 -18.25 9.65
C ASN A 89 -4.38 -19.18 8.47
N ALA A 90 -4.33 -20.49 8.73
CA ALA A 90 -4.01 -21.50 7.71
C ALA A 90 -5.15 -21.69 6.69
N GLN A 91 -6.39 -21.27 7.00
CA GLN A 91 -7.52 -21.35 6.07
C GLN A 91 -7.46 -20.26 4.99
N GLU A 92 -6.80 -19.13 5.26
CA GLU A 92 -6.52 -18.06 4.28
C GLU A 92 -5.19 -18.27 3.54
N ALA A 93 -4.54 -19.44 3.69
CA ALA A 93 -3.37 -19.82 2.91
C ALA A 93 -3.77 -20.15 1.47
N HIS A 94 -4.21 -19.14 0.73
CA HIS A 94 -4.48 -19.22 -0.70
C HIS A 94 -3.17 -19.10 -1.48
N GLU A 95 -3.15 -19.75 -2.66
CA GLU A 95 -2.09 -19.54 -3.64
C GLU A 95 -2.03 -18.05 -4.04
N ALA A 96 -0.83 -17.58 -4.40
CA ALA A 96 -0.67 -16.22 -4.90
C ALA A 96 -1.56 -15.94 -6.12
N ILE A 97 -2.04 -14.70 -6.23
CA ILE A 97 -2.74 -14.25 -7.44
C ILE A 97 -1.75 -14.28 -8.60
N ARG A 98 -2.00 -15.17 -9.56
CA ARG A 98 -1.18 -15.39 -10.75
C ARG A 98 -2.05 -15.74 -11.96
N PRO A 99 -1.52 -15.65 -13.19
CA PRO A 99 -2.17 -16.25 -14.34
C PRO A 99 -2.38 -17.74 -14.11
N THR A 100 -3.55 -18.25 -14.50
CA THR A 100 -3.85 -19.69 -14.45
C THR A 100 -2.88 -20.47 -15.34
N ASP A 101 -2.61 -19.92 -16.53
CA ASP A 101 -1.60 -20.38 -17.48
C ASP A 101 -0.67 -19.20 -17.81
N ILE A 102 0.61 -19.34 -17.47
CA ILE A 102 1.63 -18.30 -17.65
C ILE A 102 1.95 -18.06 -19.14
N ARG A 103 1.67 -19.03 -20.02
CA ARG A 103 1.90 -18.93 -21.46
C ARG A 103 0.83 -18.09 -22.17
N ARG A 104 -0.28 -17.75 -21.49
CA ARG A 104 -1.24 -16.77 -21.99
C ARG A 104 -0.66 -15.36 -21.85
N LEU A 105 0.01 -14.90 -22.89
CA LEU A 105 0.65 -13.60 -22.88
C LEU A 105 -0.38 -12.46 -22.88
N PRO A 106 -0.07 -11.31 -22.25
CA PRO A 106 -0.93 -10.12 -22.29
C PRO A 106 -1.39 -9.75 -23.71
N SER A 107 -0.49 -9.81 -24.71
CA SER A 107 -0.77 -9.53 -26.12
C SER A 107 -1.86 -10.43 -26.72
N MET A 108 -1.98 -11.67 -26.25
CA MET A 108 -3.02 -12.61 -26.70
C MET A 108 -4.41 -12.27 -26.17
N LEU A 109 -4.48 -11.49 -25.09
CA LEU A 109 -5.73 -11.06 -24.46
C LEU A 109 -6.15 -9.64 -24.88
N ALA A 110 -5.31 -8.98 -25.68
CA ALA A 110 -5.65 -7.69 -26.27
C ALA A 110 -6.88 -7.84 -27.18
N GLY A 111 -7.95 -7.11 -26.88
CA GLY A 111 -9.23 -7.19 -27.60
C GLY A 111 -10.23 -8.20 -27.02
N VAL A 112 -9.82 -9.07 -26.10
CA VAL A 112 -10.73 -9.92 -25.31
C VAL A 112 -11.08 -9.25 -23.98
N LEU A 113 -10.08 -8.65 -23.34
CA LEU A 113 -10.24 -7.89 -22.11
C LEU A 113 -10.41 -6.39 -22.41
N ASP A 114 -11.15 -5.69 -21.55
CA ASP A 114 -11.15 -4.23 -21.53
C ASP A 114 -9.77 -3.70 -21.10
N GLU A 115 -9.52 -2.41 -21.36
CA GLU A 115 -8.21 -1.79 -21.14
C GLU A 115 -7.72 -1.91 -19.69
N ASP A 116 -8.62 -1.73 -18.73
CA ASP A 116 -8.31 -1.73 -17.29
C ASP A 116 -8.05 -3.15 -16.78
N SER A 117 -8.81 -4.13 -17.25
CA SER A 117 -8.56 -5.55 -17.00
C SER A 117 -7.25 -6.02 -17.64
N LEU A 118 -6.94 -5.57 -18.86
CA LEU A 118 -5.69 -5.91 -19.56
C LEU A 118 -4.48 -5.36 -18.81
N LYS A 119 -4.53 -4.11 -18.34
CA LYS A 119 -3.46 -3.52 -17.50
C LYS A 119 -3.25 -4.30 -16.21
N LEU A 120 -4.33 -4.69 -15.53
CA LEU A 120 -4.24 -5.48 -14.31
C LEU A 120 -3.67 -6.88 -14.58
N TYR A 121 -4.13 -7.55 -15.63
CA TYR A 121 -3.57 -8.85 -16.05
C TYR A 121 -2.09 -8.73 -16.38
N THR A 122 -1.70 -7.71 -17.13
CA THR A 122 -0.30 -7.44 -17.49
C THR A 122 0.56 -7.26 -16.24
N LEU A 123 0.07 -6.49 -15.25
CA LEU A 123 0.76 -6.32 -13.98
C LEU A 123 0.95 -7.66 -13.24
N ILE A 124 -0.13 -8.44 -13.14
CA ILE A 124 -0.11 -9.77 -12.49
C ILE A 124 0.90 -10.67 -13.20
N TRP A 125 0.81 -10.76 -14.53
CA TRP A 125 1.71 -11.56 -15.36
C TRP A 125 3.18 -11.15 -15.19
N SER A 126 3.48 -9.85 -15.28
CA SER A 126 4.85 -9.34 -15.12
C SER A 126 5.40 -9.63 -13.72
N ARG A 127 4.57 -9.50 -12.68
CA ARG A 127 4.97 -9.81 -11.29
C ARG A 127 5.21 -11.30 -11.09
N THR A 128 4.37 -12.16 -11.68
CA THR A 128 4.53 -13.61 -11.64
C THR A 128 5.80 -14.06 -12.38
N MET A 129 6.10 -13.52 -13.56
CA MET A 129 7.35 -13.83 -14.27
C MET A 129 8.59 -13.42 -13.46
N ALA A 130 8.56 -12.21 -12.91
CA ALA A 130 9.67 -11.64 -12.13
C ALA A 130 10.01 -12.45 -10.86
N CYS A 131 9.08 -13.22 -10.30
CA CYS A 131 9.32 -13.93 -9.03
C CYS A 131 10.24 -15.15 -9.17
N GLN A 132 10.37 -15.74 -10.38
CA GLN A 132 11.28 -16.87 -10.65
C GLN A 132 12.51 -16.44 -11.47
N MET A 133 12.84 -15.15 -11.44
CA MET A 133 14.02 -14.60 -12.12
C MET A 133 15.15 -14.29 -11.14
N GLU A 134 16.36 -14.24 -11.68
CA GLU A 134 17.53 -13.79 -10.93
C GLU A 134 17.40 -12.31 -10.50
N PRO A 135 17.98 -11.91 -9.35
CA PRO A 135 17.92 -10.54 -8.89
C PRO A 135 18.69 -9.63 -9.84
N ALA A 136 18.33 -8.35 -9.85
CA ALA A 136 19.15 -7.36 -10.53
C ALA A 136 20.44 -7.11 -9.73
N THR A 137 21.58 -7.02 -10.41
CA THR A 137 22.85 -6.59 -9.83
C THR A 137 23.06 -5.12 -10.16
N ILE A 138 23.26 -4.32 -9.12
CA ILE A 138 23.48 -2.87 -9.22
C ILE A 138 24.84 -2.57 -8.60
N ASP A 139 25.71 -1.97 -9.40
CA ASP A 139 26.96 -1.42 -8.92
C ASP A 139 26.72 -0.03 -8.37
N GLN A 140 27.33 0.27 -7.23
CA GLN A 140 27.24 1.57 -6.58
C GLN A 140 28.63 2.15 -6.41
N ILE A 141 28.83 3.35 -6.95
CA ILE A 141 30.08 4.10 -6.81
C ILE A 141 29.80 5.27 -5.88
N GLN A 142 30.59 5.38 -4.82
CA GLN A 142 30.62 6.54 -3.94
C GLN A 142 31.95 7.25 -4.12
N VAL A 143 31.90 8.55 -4.40
CA VAL A 143 33.08 9.39 -4.56
C VAL A 143 33.04 10.48 -3.49
N ASP A 144 34.08 10.53 -2.67
CA ASP A 144 34.31 11.58 -1.69
C ASP A 144 35.40 12.52 -2.25
N ILE A 145 35.05 13.79 -2.43
CA ILE A 145 35.90 14.82 -3.02
C ILE A 145 36.22 15.84 -1.94
N GLY A 146 37.45 15.76 -1.42
CA GLY A 146 37.99 16.70 -0.43
C GLY A 146 38.76 17.85 -1.07
N ASN A 147 38.82 18.99 -0.40
CA ASN A 147 39.86 19.99 -0.70
C ASN A 147 41.23 19.53 -0.17
N ALA A 148 42.32 20.22 -0.53
CA ALA A 148 43.70 19.81 -0.21
C ALA A 148 43.97 19.56 1.29
N ASN A 149 43.21 20.19 2.18
CA ASN A 149 43.34 20.06 3.63
C ASN A 149 42.20 19.26 4.27
N GLU A 150 41.32 18.63 3.47
CA GLU A 150 40.16 17.83 3.88
C GLU A 150 39.17 18.54 4.82
N SER A 151 39.15 19.87 4.83
CA SER A 151 38.24 20.66 5.68
C SER A 151 36.80 20.66 5.17
N VAL A 152 36.59 20.37 3.88
CA VAL A 152 35.29 20.21 3.24
C VAL A 152 35.33 18.98 2.37
N VAL A 153 34.33 18.10 2.51
CA VAL A 153 34.18 16.88 1.72
C VAL A 153 32.82 16.91 1.04
N PHE A 154 32.82 16.88 -0.29
CA PHE A 154 31.63 16.64 -1.08
C PHE A 154 31.49 15.14 -1.31
N ARG A 155 30.29 14.60 -1.12
CA ARG A 155 30.00 13.19 -1.38
C ARG A 155 29.01 13.07 -2.52
N SER A 156 29.38 12.30 -3.54
CA SER A 156 28.49 11.94 -4.63
C SER A 156 28.32 10.43 -4.68
N THR A 157 27.09 9.99 -4.94
CA THR A 157 26.75 8.58 -5.06
C THR A 157 26.08 8.36 -6.41
N CYS A 158 26.59 7.39 -7.17
CA CYS A 158 26.02 6.97 -8.44
C CYS A 158 25.77 5.46 -8.40
N SER A 159 24.78 5.01 -9.15
CA SER A 159 24.48 3.58 -9.29
C SER A 159 24.22 3.23 -10.75
N GLY A 160 24.71 2.07 -11.17
CA GLY A 160 24.59 1.53 -12.52
C GLY A 160 24.07 0.11 -12.47
N VAL A 161 23.20 -0.26 -13.41
CA VAL A 161 22.68 -1.63 -13.48
C VAL A 161 23.65 -2.48 -14.30
N GLU A 162 24.36 -3.39 -13.64
CA GLU A 162 25.26 -4.35 -14.29
C GLU A 162 24.45 -5.50 -14.91
N PHE A 163 23.46 -6.01 -14.17
CA PHE A 163 22.59 -7.09 -14.60
C PHE A 163 21.12 -6.78 -14.28
N PHE A 164 20.26 -6.82 -15.30
CA PHE A 164 18.85 -6.44 -15.13
C PHE A 164 18.03 -7.46 -14.33
N GLY A 165 18.38 -8.76 -14.38
CA GLY A 165 17.61 -9.82 -13.72
C GLY A 165 16.10 -9.69 -13.98
N TYR A 166 15.30 -9.77 -12.91
CA TYR A 166 13.85 -9.62 -12.95
C TYR A 166 13.34 -8.30 -13.58
N GLN A 167 14.15 -7.24 -13.62
CA GLN A 167 13.74 -5.96 -14.23
C GLN A 167 13.53 -6.09 -15.74
N ALA A 168 14.13 -7.10 -16.38
CA ALA A 168 13.98 -7.36 -17.80
C ALA A 168 12.50 -7.57 -18.21
N VAL A 169 11.67 -8.15 -17.34
CA VAL A 169 10.24 -8.38 -17.63
C VAL A 169 9.48 -7.07 -17.83
N TYR A 170 9.79 -6.05 -17.03
CA TYR A 170 9.13 -4.75 -17.14
C TYR A 170 9.58 -3.99 -18.40
N LYS A 171 10.69 -4.44 -19.01
CA LYS A 171 11.20 -3.99 -20.31
C LYS A 171 10.82 -4.92 -21.47
N ASP A 172 9.98 -5.93 -21.26
CA ASP A 172 9.42 -6.79 -22.31
C ASP A 172 8.20 -6.16 -22.99
N VAL A 173 8.04 -6.34 -24.30
CA VAL A 173 6.92 -5.81 -25.09
C VAL A 173 5.55 -6.12 -24.49
N GLU A 174 5.41 -7.24 -23.79
CA GLU A 174 4.18 -7.64 -23.09
C GLU A 174 3.84 -6.71 -21.93
N ALA A 175 4.83 -6.12 -21.28
CA ALA A 175 4.65 -5.18 -20.19
C ALA A 175 4.29 -3.76 -20.67
N LYS A 176 4.17 -3.51 -21.99
CA LYS A 176 3.95 -2.16 -22.54
C LYS A 176 2.73 -1.46 -21.94
N ALA A 177 1.65 -2.19 -21.65
CA ALA A 177 0.43 -1.62 -21.07
C ALA A 177 0.62 -0.99 -19.67
N ILE A 178 1.68 -1.37 -18.95
CA ILE A 178 1.96 -0.90 -17.58
C ILE A 178 3.23 -0.05 -17.46
N ARG A 179 3.98 0.14 -18.57
CA ARG A 179 5.15 1.01 -18.57
C ARG A 179 4.73 2.47 -18.45
N VAL A 180 5.48 3.21 -17.65
CA VAL A 180 5.53 4.67 -17.75
C VAL A 180 6.72 4.96 -18.64
N ASP A 181 6.61 5.88 -19.60
CA ASP A 181 7.73 6.28 -20.45
C ASP A 181 8.87 6.83 -19.58
N GLU A 182 9.84 5.96 -19.26
CA GLU A 182 11.07 6.34 -18.58
C GLU A 182 12.06 6.83 -19.62
N ASN A 183 11.97 8.12 -19.96
CA ASN A 183 12.98 8.81 -20.78
C ASN A 183 14.32 9.05 -20.03
N GLU A 184 14.49 8.58 -18.80
CA GLU A 184 15.65 8.89 -17.94
C GLU A 184 16.83 7.90 -18.01
N GLY A 185 16.76 6.87 -18.86
CA GLY A 185 17.73 5.77 -18.84
C GLY A 185 19.12 6.10 -19.39
N ASN A 186 19.24 7.07 -20.31
CA ASN A 186 20.48 7.25 -21.07
C ASN A 186 21.53 8.09 -20.31
N GLU A 187 21.09 9.15 -19.64
CA GLU A 187 22.00 10.09 -18.95
C GLU A 187 22.71 9.46 -17.74
N ARG A 188 22.00 8.63 -16.96
CA ARG A 188 22.58 7.99 -15.76
C ARG A 188 23.70 6.99 -16.11
N GLY A 189 23.58 6.30 -17.25
CA GLY A 189 24.59 5.34 -17.71
C GLY A 189 25.90 6.01 -18.13
N GLU A 190 25.83 7.19 -18.74
CA GLU A 190 27.01 7.97 -19.11
C GLU A 190 27.73 8.52 -17.87
N VAL A 191 26.98 9.04 -16.89
CA VAL A 191 27.53 9.51 -15.60
C VAL A 191 28.21 8.37 -14.84
N PHE A 192 27.60 7.18 -14.80
CA PHE A 192 28.20 6.02 -14.13
C PHE A 192 29.55 5.62 -14.76
N LYS A 193 29.63 5.60 -16.09
CA LYS A 193 30.88 5.33 -16.81
C LYS A 193 31.95 6.37 -16.50
N ALA A 194 31.58 7.66 -16.51
CA ALA A 194 32.52 8.74 -16.19
C ALA A 194 33.08 8.58 -14.77
N LEU A 195 32.22 8.36 -13.78
CA LEU A 195 32.64 8.18 -12.38
C LEU A 195 33.45 6.90 -12.16
N SER A 196 33.17 5.81 -12.90
CA SER A 196 33.94 4.55 -12.82
C SER A 196 35.37 4.68 -13.32
N SER A 197 35.67 5.69 -14.13
CA SER A 197 37.01 5.92 -14.67
C SER A 197 37.93 6.71 -13.73
N LEU A 198 37.36 7.34 -12.70
CA LEU A 198 38.10 8.14 -11.72
C LEU A 198 38.94 7.24 -10.81
N LYS A 199 40.14 7.71 -10.49
CA LYS A 199 41.07 7.09 -9.54
C LYS A 199 41.31 8.00 -8.35
N ALA A 200 41.68 7.38 -7.23
CA ALA A 200 42.09 8.13 -6.05
C ALA A 200 43.30 9.02 -6.38
N GLY A 201 43.16 10.32 -6.08
CA GLY A 201 44.20 11.32 -6.36
C GLY A 201 44.10 12.01 -7.72
N ASP A 202 43.09 11.69 -8.53
CA ASP A 202 42.87 12.42 -9.78
C ASP A 202 42.57 13.91 -9.50
N PRO A 203 43.23 14.84 -10.21
CA PRO A 203 42.99 16.27 -10.02
C PRO A 203 41.62 16.64 -10.59
N LEU A 204 40.76 17.24 -9.75
CA LEU A 204 39.46 17.76 -10.13
C LEU A 204 39.44 19.29 -10.02
N TYR A 205 38.82 19.94 -10.99
CA TYR A 205 38.62 21.39 -11.00
C TYR A 205 37.17 21.70 -10.64
N LEU A 206 36.97 22.62 -9.70
CA LEU A 206 35.64 23.12 -9.38
C LEU A 206 35.11 23.92 -10.58
N SER A 207 34.11 23.37 -11.27
CA SER A 207 33.50 24.01 -12.43
C SER A 207 32.38 24.98 -12.04
N LEU A 208 31.45 24.53 -11.21
CA LEU A 208 30.29 25.30 -10.77
C LEU A 208 30.01 24.98 -9.30
N LEU A 209 29.64 26.00 -8.53
CA LEU A 209 29.21 25.87 -7.15
C LEU A 209 27.81 26.47 -7.03
N GLU A 210 26.81 25.61 -6.82
CA GLU A 210 25.43 26.02 -6.58
C GLU A 210 25.10 25.86 -5.11
N LEU A 211 24.52 26.91 -4.52
CA LEU A 211 24.08 26.92 -3.13
C LEU A 211 22.58 26.65 -3.11
N GLU A 212 22.20 25.44 -2.73
CA GLU A 212 20.80 25.06 -2.57
C GLU A 212 20.39 25.10 -1.10
N GLN A 213 19.25 25.75 -0.81
CA GLN A 213 18.61 25.71 0.49
C GLN A 213 17.46 24.71 0.45
N HIS A 214 17.53 23.68 1.29
CA HIS A 214 16.44 22.73 1.46
C HIS A 214 15.64 23.03 2.72
N HIS A 215 14.32 22.86 2.61
CA HIS A 215 13.40 22.91 3.75
C HIS A 215 12.91 21.51 4.08
N THR A 216 12.72 21.23 5.37
CA THR A 216 12.09 19.99 5.80
C THR A 216 10.64 19.98 5.35
N LEU A 217 10.24 18.88 4.72
CA LEU A 217 8.85 18.64 4.34
C LEU A 217 8.15 17.86 5.46
N PRO A 218 6.85 18.08 5.67
CA PRO A 218 6.07 17.27 6.59
C PRO A 218 5.96 15.82 6.08
N PRO A 219 5.61 14.86 6.96
CA PRO A 219 5.34 13.48 6.56
C PRO A 219 4.33 13.41 5.40
N SER A 220 4.60 12.56 4.42
CA SER A 220 3.71 12.37 3.29
C SER A 220 2.38 11.76 3.72
N ARG A 221 1.31 12.19 3.06
CA ARG A 221 -0.01 11.58 3.26
C ARG A 221 -0.05 10.20 2.60
N TYR A 222 -0.97 9.37 3.09
CA TYR A 222 -1.20 8.05 2.51
C TYR A 222 -1.86 8.15 1.13
N SER A 223 -1.39 7.34 0.19
CA SER A 223 -2.19 6.86 -0.94
C SER A 223 -3.04 5.66 -0.47
N GLU A 224 -3.98 5.20 -1.29
CA GLU A 224 -4.76 3.99 -0.98
C GLU A 224 -3.85 2.78 -0.73
N GLY A 225 -2.87 2.55 -1.62
CA GLY A 225 -1.91 1.46 -1.47
C GLY A 225 -1.04 1.59 -0.22
N ALA A 226 -0.59 2.80 0.11
CA ALA A 226 0.18 3.03 1.33
C ALA A 226 -0.66 2.83 2.60
N LEU A 227 -1.95 3.19 2.58
CA LEU A 227 -2.86 2.93 3.69
C LEU A 227 -3.11 1.44 3.86
N VAL A 228 -3.38 0.71 2.78
CA VAL A 228 -3.58 -0.75 2.82
C VAL A 228 -2.34 -1.44 3.40
N LYS A 229 -1.13 -1.06 2.94
CA LYS A 229 0.12 -1.55 3.50
C LYS A 229 0.23 -1.27 5.00
N LYS A 230 -0.14 -0.06 5.44
CA LYS A 230 -0.13 0.30 6.86
C LYS A 230 -1.13 -0.51 7.69
N LEU A 231 -2.33 -0.76 7.17
CA LEU A 231 -3.34 -1.59 7.83
C LEU A 231 -2.85 -3.04 7.96
N GLU A 232 -2.24 -3.59 6.91
CA GLU A 232 -1.64 -4.93 6.93
C GLU A 232 -0.51 -5.03 7.97
N GLU A 233 0.40 -4.05 8.03
CA GLU A 233 1.47 -3.98 9.05
C GLU A 233 0.93 -3.96 10.48
N LEU A 234 -0.22 -3.29 10.69
CA LEU A 234 -0.88 -3.21 11.99
C LEU A 234 -1.76 -4.44 12.29
N GLY A 235 -1.94 -5.36 11.34
CA GLY A 235 -2.83 -6.51 11.49
C GLY A 235 -4.33 -6.17 11.46
N ILE A 236 -4.67 -4.97 10.97
CA ILE A 236 -6.04 -4.47 10.90
C ILE A 236 -6.60 -4.76 9.51
N GLY A 237 -7.75 -5.42 9.46
CA GLY A 237 -8.39 -5.85 8.22
C GLY A 237 -7.75 -7.08 7.58
N ARG A 238 -8.38 -7.56 6.51
CA ARG A 238 -8.03 -8.76 5.74
C ARG A 238 -8.11 -8.45 4.24
N PRO A 239 -7.54 -9.28 3.35
CA PRO A 239 -7.62 -9.06 1.90
C PRO A 239 -9.05 -8.81 1.39
N SER A 240 -10.05 -9.43 2.03
CA SER A 240 -11.47 -9.25 1.74
C SER A 240 -12.04 -7.90 2.20
N THR A 241 -11.39 -7.21 3.15
CA THR A 241 -11.93 -6.00 3.78
C THR A 241 -11.30 -4.69 3.30
N TYR A 242 -10.08 -4.71 2.76
CA TYR A 242 -9.37 -3.46 2.40
C TYR A 242 -10.14 -2.57 1.41
N ALA A 243 -10.62 -3.15 0.31
CA ALA A 243 -11.35 -2.41 -0.72
C ALA A 243 -12.68 -1.85 -0.20
N ILE A 244 -13.43 -2.65 0.57
CA ILE A 244 -14.72 -2.22 1.11
C ILE A 244 -14.54 -1.16 2.20
N THR A 245 -13.52 -1.27 3.05
CA THR A 245 -13.18 -0.24 4.04
C THR A 245 -12.85 1.09 3.36
N MET A 246 -12.01 1.07 2.31
CA MET A 246 -11.70 2.28 1.55
C MET A 246 -12.95 2.90 0.93
N LYS A 247 -13.79 2.08 0.30
CA LYS A 247 -15.06 2.52 -0.29
C LYS A 247 -15.97 3.17 0.74
N VAL A 248 -16.16 2.55 1.90
CA VAL A 248 -17.00 3.10 2.98
C VAL A 248 -16.47 4.44 3.50
N LEU A 249 -15.14 4.61 3.62
CA LEU A 249 -14.53 5.88 4.02
C LEU A 249 -14.82 7.00 3.02
N GLN A 250 -14.80 6.68 1.72
CA GLN A 250 -15.10 7.63 0.64
C GLN A 250 -16.60 7.92 0.56
N ASP A 251 -17.45 6.89 0.48
CA ASP A 251 -18.92 7.00 0.37
C ASP A 251 -19.54 7.80 1.53
N ARG A 252 -18.95 7.73 2.72
CA ARG A 252 -19.41 8.48 3.90
C ARG A 252 -18.81 9.89 4.02
N ASN A 253 -17.99 10.32 3.07
CA ASN A 253 -17.26 11.59 3.08
C ASN A 253 -16.39 11.75 4.35
N TYR A 254 -15.72 10.68 4.78
CA TYR A 254 -14.71 10.75 5.83
C TYR A 254 -13.33 11.07 5.25
N VAL A 255 -13.09 10.63 4.02
CA VAL A 255 -11.85 10.86 3.28
C VAL A 255 -12.21 11.21 1.84
N THR A 256 -11.46 12.13 1.25
CA THR A 256 -11.50 12.41 -0.20
C THR A 256 -10.17 12.05 -0.83
N VAL A 257 -10.21 11.55 -2.06
CA VAL A 257 -9.01 11.30 -2.87
C VAL A 257 -8.74 12.52 -3.75
N LYS A 258 -7.55 13.10 -3.65
CA LYS A 258 -7.07 14.17 -4.55
C LYS A 258 -5.69 13.80 -5.03
N ASN A 259 -5.47 13.75 -6.34
CA ASN A 259 -4.19 13.38 -6.95
C ASN A 259 -3.61 12.07 -6.37
N ARG A 260 -4.45 11.03 -6.20
CA ARG A 260 -4.10 9.71 -5.63
C ARG A 260 -3.62 9.74 -4.17
N VAL A 261 -3.90 10.84 -3.46
CA VAL A 261 -3.58 11.03 -2.04
C VAL A 261 -4.87 11.18 -1.24
N LEU A 262 -4.91 10.57 -0.07
CA LEU A 262 -6.06 10.59 0.84
C LEU A 262 -6.01 11.82 1.74
N TYR A 263 -7.11 12.57 1.77
CA TYR A 263 -7.31 13.73 2.63
C TYR A 263 -8.46 13.47 3.60
N PRO A 264 -8.22 13.53 4.92
CA PRO A 264 -9.30 13.38 5.88
C PRO A 264 -10.17 14.64 5.88
N GLU A 265 -11.45 14.44 5.55
CA GLU A 265 -12.49 15.47 5.58
C GLU A 265 -12.79 15.89 7.02
N PHE A 266 -13.35 17.10 7.20
CA PHE A 266 -13.68 17.61 8.53
C PHE A 266 -14.61 16.65 9.28
N ARG A 267 -15.63 16.11 8.59
CA ARG A 267 -16.54 15.11 9.16
C ARG A 267 -15.80 13.88 9.70
N GLY A 268 -14.84 13.33 8.94
CA GLY A 268 -14.03 12.18 9.35
C GLY A 268 -13.20 12.49 10.59
N ARG A 269 -12.59 13.68 10.64
CA ARG A 269 -11.83 14.14 11.81
C ARG A 269 -12.71 14.27 13.05
N MET A 270 -13.91 14.82 12.91
CA MET A 270 -14.87 15.00 14.01
C MET A 270 -15.32 13.65 14.58
N VAL A 271 -15.69 12.70 13.71
CA VAL A 271 -16.09 11.35 14.13
C VAL A 271 -14.92 10.62 14.79
N SER A 272 -13.72 10.66 14.20
CA SER A 272 -12.52 10.07 14.79
C SER A 272 -12.22 10.69 16.16
N ALA A 273 -12.31 12.02 16.30
CA ALA A 273 -12.07 12.70 17.56
C ALA A 273 -13.04 12.29 18.66
N PHE A 274 -14.33 12.19 18.31
CA PHE A 274 -15.38 11.73 19.22
C PHE A 274 -15.15 10.28 19.67
N LEU A 275 -14.89 9.38 18.71
CA LEU A 275 -14.66 7.97 19.00
C LEU A 275 -13.40 7.76 19.85
N SER A 276 -12.30 8.43 19.54
CA SER A 276 -11.07 8.31 20.34
C SER A 276 -11.22 8.81 21.79
N HIS A 277 -12.13 9.77 22.04
CA HIS A 277 -12.36 10.26 23.39
C HIS A 277 -13.30 9.36 24.20
N HIS A 278 -14.39 8.92 23.58
CA HIS A 278 -15.45 8.20 24.29
C HIS A 278 -15.35 6.67 24.21
N PHE A 279 -14.75 6.15 23.14
CA PHE A 279 -14.63 4.73 22.79
C PHE A 279 -13.15 4.35 22.60
N SER A 280 -12.27 4.83 23.48
CA SER A 280 -10.80 4.73 23.35
C SER A 280 -10.31 3.31 23.08
N GLU A 281 -10.85 2.31 23.77
CA GLU A 281 -10.50 0.89 23.58
C GLU A 281 -10.86 0.40 22.17
N VAL A 282 -12.07 0.71 21.68
CA VAL A 282 -12.54 0.25 20.35
C VAL A 282 -11.79 0.93 19.21
N THR A 283 -11.30 2.16 19.43
CA THR A 283 -10.49 2.89 18.45
C THR A 283 -9.01 2.57 18.50
N ASP A 284 -8.57 1.78 19.49
CA ASP A 284 -7.17 1.41 19.61
C ASP A 284 -6.78 0.41 18.51
N TYR A 285 -5.57 0.58 17.97
CA TYR A 285 -5.08 -0.27 16.88
C TYR A 285 -4.87 -1.71 17.35
N SER A 286 -4.35 -1.92 18.56
CA SER A 286 -4.12 -3.27 19.11
C SER A 286 -5.44 -4.00 19.33
N PHE A 287 -6.44 -3.33 19.91
CA PHE A 287 -7.78 -3.91 20.09
C PHE A 287 -8.38 -4.41 18.78
N THR A 288 -8.27 -3.60 17.71
CA THR A 288 -8.81 -3.96 16.40
C THR A 288 -8.07 -5.15 15.81
N ALA A 289 -6.73 -5.16 15.89
CA ALA A 289 -5.91 -6.28 15.41
C ALA A 289 -6.13 -7.58 16.19
N ASP A 290 -6.35 -7.47 17.50
CA ASP A 290 -6.64 -8.60 18.39
C ASP A 290 -8.03 -9.17 18.10
N MET A 291 -9.04 -8.32 17.90
CA MET A 291 -10.38 -8.76 17.49
C MET A 291 -10.36 -9.54 16.17
N GLU A 292 -9.61 -9.05 15.19
CA GLU A 292 -9.42 -9.76 13.91
C GLU A 292 -8.73 -11.12 14.12
N THR A 293 -7.78 -11.21 15.06
CA THR A 293 -7.13 -12.48 15.42
C THR A 293 -8.10 -13.43 16.13
N GLU A 294 -8.99 -12.93 16.99
CA GLU A 294 -10.02 -13.76 17.63
C GLU A 294 -11.06 -14.27 16.63
N LEU A 295 -11.43 -13.47 15.62
CA LEU A 295 -12.28 -13.92 14.53
C LEU A 295 -11.62 -15.04 13.70
N ASP A 296 -10.29 -14.94 13.48
CA ASP A 296 -9.52 -16.03 12.89
C ASP A 296 -9.56 -17.29 13.76
N ASN A 297 -9.38 -17.16 15.08
CA ASN A 297 -9.46 -18.28 16.02
C ASN A 297 -10.84 -18.96 15.99
N VAL A 298 -11.92 -18.19 15.86
CA VAL A 298 -13.27 -18.71 15.66
C VAL A 298 -13.38 -19.50 14.36
N SER A 299 -12.84 -18.98 13.25
CA SER A 299 -12.85 -19.70 11.95
C SER A 299 -12.05 -21.01 11.99
N ALA A 300 -10.98 -21.04 12.78
CA ALA A 300 -10.16 -22.23 13.03
C ALA A 300 -10.77 -23.22 14.04
N GLY A 301 -11.89 -22.85 14.69
CA GLY A 301 -12.52 -23.67 15.73
C GLY A 301 -11.80 -23.67 17.08
N LEU A 302 -10.87 -22.73 17.30
CA LEU A 302 -10.11 -22.58 18.55
C LEU A 302 -10.89 -21.82 19.64
N THR A 303 -11.79 -20.92 19.24
CA THR A 303 -12.59 -20.07 20.13
C THR A 303 -14.10 -20.24 19.83
N GLU A 304 -14.94 -20.27 20.87
CA GLU A 304 -16.40 -20.27 20.69
C GLU A 304 -16.90 -18.86 20.32
N TRP A 305 -17.55 -18.74 19.15
CA TRP A 305 -18.04 -17.45 18.64
C TRP A 305 -19.03 -16.74 19.57
N LYS A 306 -19.88 -17.49 20.30
CA LYS A 306 -20.86 -16.91 21.23
C LYS A 306 -20.20 -16.27 22.43
N GLY A 307 -19.14 -16.90 22.96
CA GLY A 307 -18.34 -16.35 24.05
C GLY A 307 -17.70 -15.04 23.64
N LEU A 308 -17.01 -15.03 22.49
CA LEU A 308 -16.39 -13.84 21.92
C LEU A 308 -17.39 -12.68 21.74
N LEU A 309 -18.56 -12.94 21.15
CA LEU A 309 -19.60 -11.92 20.97
C LEU A 309 -20.14 -11.40 22.30
N LYS A 310 -20.36 -12.28 23.29
CA LYS A 310 -20.83 -11.89 24.62
C LYS A 310 -19.82 -10.99 25.32
N ASP A 311 -18.54 -11.32 25.25
CA ASP A 311 -17.46 -10.56 25.88
C ASP A 311 -17.26 -9.20 25.20
N TYR A 312 -17.32 -9.16 23.87
CA TYR A 312 -17.31 -7.91 23.11
C TYR A 312 -18.51 -7.03 23.47
N TRP A 313 -19.73 -7.58 23.41
CA TRP A 313 -20.97 -6.82 23.67
C TRP A 313 -21.02 -6.29 25.10
N THR A 314 -20.58 -7.07 26.08
CA THR A 314 -20.54 -6.65 27.49
C THR A 314 -19.66 -5.41 27.65
N ARG A 315 -18.48 -5.36 27.02
CA ARG A 315 -17.60 -4.18 27.05
C ARG A 315 -18.19 -3.02 26.24
N PHE A 316 -18.62 -3.27 25.01
CA PHE A 316 -19.12 -2.23 24.10
C PHE A 316 -20.38 -1.54 24.65
N SER A 317 -21.32 -2.30 25.23
CA SER A 317 -22.54 -1.74 25.81
C SER A 317 -22.27 -0.82 27.00
N MET A 318 -21.21 -1.06 27.80
CA MET A 318 -20.79 -0.14 28.85
C MET A 318 -20.35 1.21 28.29
N TYR A 319 -19.61 1.22 27.17
CA TYR A 319 -19.26 2.47 26.48
C TYR A 319 -20.51 3.20 25.98
N CYS A 320 -21.45 2.49 25.36
CA CYS A 320 -22.71 3.08 24.89
C CYS A 320 -23.51 3.72 26.04
N ASN A 321 -23.67 3.02 27.17
CA ASN A 321 -24.37 3.52 28.35
C ASN A 321 -23.69 4.73 28.99
N ARG A 322 -22.35 4.79 28.95
CA ARG A 322 -21.61 5.95 29.43
C ARG A 322 -21.86 7.16 28.53
N VAL A 323 -21.81 6.97 27.22
CA VAL A 323 -21.96 8.05 26.23
C VAL A 323 -23.40 8.54 26.13
N SER A 324 -24.41 7.69 26.35
CA SER A 324 -25.82 8.11 26.36
C SER A 324 -26.13 9.15 27.43
N ASN A 325 -25.33 9.20 28.51
CA ASN A 325 -25.47 10.16 29.60
C ASN A 325 -24.68 11.47 29.35
N VAL A 326 -23.92 11.56 28.25
CA VAL A 326 -23.15 12.77 27.91
C VAL A 326 -24.05 13.76 27.19
N HIS A 327 -24.16 14.97 27.72
CA HIS A 327 -24.90 16.05 27.07
C HIS A 327 -24.17 16.56 25.82
N ILE A 328 -24.92 16.93 24.79
CA ILE A 328 -24.39 17.47 23.51
C ILE A 328 -23.42 18.62 23.75
N HIS A 329 -23.72 19.53 24.69
CA HIS A 329 -22.84 20.65 25.05
C HIS A 329 -21.44 20.22 25.52
N GLN A 330 -21.35 19.07 26.21
CA GLN A 330 -20.05 18.53 26.63
C GLN A 330 -19.26 18.01 25.43
N VAL A 331 -19.95 17.40 24.47
CA VAL A 331 -19.35 16.94 23.21
C VAL A 331 -18.87 18.12 22.37
N GLU A 332 -19.70 19.17 22.23
CA GLU A 332 -19.35 20.41 21.52
C GLU A 332 -18.10 21.05 22.14
N LYS A 333 -18.07 21.26 23.46
CA LYS A 333 -16.89 21.78 24.17
C LYS A 333 -15.64 20.92 23.96
N MET A 334 -15.80 19.60 23.94
CA MET A 334 -14.69 18.68 23.68
C MET A 334 -14.14 18.85 22.25
N LEU A 335 -15.03 18.98 21.26
CA LEU A 335 -14.66 19.18 19.85
C LEU A 335 -14.03 20.56 19.64
N GLU A 336 -14.61 21.62 20.22
CA GLU A 336 -14.05 22.98 20.20
C GLU A 336 -12.65 23.02 20.81
N LYS A 337 -12.44 22.35 21.95
CA LYS A 337 -11.11 22.27 22.57
C LYS A 337 -10.10 21.54 21.67
N LYS A 338 -10.51 20.45 21.02
CA LYS A 338 -9.63 19.61 20.20
C LYS A 338 -9.31 20.22 18.83
N PHE A 339 -10.27 20.93 18.24
CA PHE A 339 -10.13 21.58 16.94
C PHE A 339 -10.00 23.10 17.05
N GLY A 340 -9.80 23.66 18.23
CA GLY A 340 -9.75 25.10 18.46
C GLY A 340 -8.73 25.78 17.54
N ASP A 341 -7.50 25.26 17.48
CA ASP A 341 -6.47 25.79 16.59
C ASP A 341 -6.84 25.66 15.11
N PHE A 342 -7.52 24.57 14.73
CA PHE A 342 -7.97 24.37 13.35
C PHE A 342 -9.11 25.32 12.98
N LEU A 343 -10.07 25.53 13.88
CA LEU A 343 -11.26 26.37 13.66
C LEU A 343 -10.95 27.87 13.79
N PHE A 344 -9.99 28.23 14.65
CA PHE A 344 -9.68 29.61 15.02
C PHE A 344 -8.27 30.06 14.61
N SER A 345 -7.55 29.28 13.79
CA SER A 345 -6.22 29.60 13.23
C SER A 345 -6.13 30.94 12.47
N PHE A 346 -7.27 31.51 12.09
CA PHE A 346 -7.38 32.80 11.42
C PHE A 346 -7.63 33.99 12.35
N LEU A 347 -7.66 33.79 13.68
CA LEU A 347 -7.68 34.94 14.58
C LEU A 347 -6.27 35.53 14.64
N PRO A 348 -6.03 36.74 14.09
CA PRO A 348 -4.73 37.38 14.21
C PRO A 348 -4.37 37.48 15.69
N ASP A 349 -3.15 37.07 15.99
CA ASP A 349 -2.61 37.13 17.33
C ASP A 349 -2.68 38.57 17.86
N LYS A 350 -2.91 38.66 19.16
CA LYS A 350 -3.36 39.84 19.90
C LYS A 350 -2.47 41.08 19.65
N SER A 351 -2.92 41.99 18.78
CA SER A 351 -2.74 43.44 18.99
C SER A 351 -4.10 44.13 19.01
N ARG A 352 -4.88 43.86 20.07
CA ARG A 352 -6.02 44.69 20.43
C ARG A 352 -5.52 45.96 21.13
N THR A 353 -4.84 46.83 20.38
CA THR A 353 -4.65 48.23 20.76
C THR A 353 -5.57 49.05 19.87
N CYS A 354 -6.63 49.61 20.46
CA CYS A 354 -7.43 50.63 19.78
C CYS A 354 -6.53 51.84 19.51
N PRO A 355 -6.50 52.40 18.30
CA PRO A 355 -5.80 53.65 18.06
C PRO A 355 -6.52 54.77 18.82
N SER A 356 -5.78 55.42 19.73
CA SER A 356 -6.17 56.67 20.39
C SER A 356 -5.89 57.88 19.52
#